data_AF-A0AAJ6AKF2-F1
#
_entry.id   AF-A0AAJ6AKF2-F1
#
_cell.length_a   1.000
_cell.length_b   1.000
_cell.length_c   1.000
_cell.angle_alpha   90.00
_cell.angle_beta   90.00
_cell.angle_gamma   90.00
#
_symmetry.space_group_name_H-M   'P 1'
#
loop_
_entity.id
_entity.type
_entity.pdbx_description
1 polymer ?
#
loop_
_entity_poly.entity_id
_entity_poly.type
_entity_poly.pdbx_seq_one_letter_code
_entity_poly.pdbx_strand_id
1 'polypeptide(L)'
;MSDFSWNGRAINSAIEDASARGLNNAAEHLRATTVPLTPLDTSRLRGSLVVNEATPNSLVASVSTNLPYAVRQHEELGYHHRDGQAKYLETGANMTRTVMGQIIRDATKKAR
;
A
#
# COMPACT_ATOMS: atom_id res chain seq x y z
N MET A 1 -40.33 11.34 -27.09
CA MET A 1 -39.76 11.64 -25.77
C MET A 1 -38.51 10.80 -25.64
N SER A 2 -37.33 11.41 -25.52
CA SER A 2 -36.08 10.66 -25.30
C SER A 2 -36.02 10.23 -23.84
N ASP A 3 -35.95 8.93 -23.59
CA ASP A 3 -35.72 8.38 -22.24
C ASP A 3 -34.35 8.80 -21.74
N PHE A 4 -34.31 9.50 -20.61
CA PHE A 4 -33.09 9.77 -19.86
C PHE A 4 -32.78 8.56 -18.98
N SER A 5 -31.78 7.76 -19.35
CA SER A 5 -31.28 6.65 -18.52
C SER A 5 -30.05 7.09 -17.73
N TRP A 6 -30.17 7.10 -16.39
CA TRP A 6 -29.07 7.41 -15.49
C TRP A 6 -28.29 6.14 -15.11
N ASN A 7 -27.00 6.09 -15.45
CA ASN A 7 -26.12 4.92 -15.24
C ASN A 7 -25.35 4.96 -13.91
N GLY A 8 -25.84 5.65 -12.88
CA GLY A 8 -25.09 5.91 -11.64
C GLY A 8 -24.57 4.66 -10.92
N ARG A 9 -25.32 3.55 -10.94
CA ARG A 9 -24.86 2.29 -10.33
C ARG A 9 -23.64 1.70 -11.03
N ALA A 10 -23.64 1.71 -12.36
CA ALA A 10 -22.51 1.21 -13.14
C ALA A 10 -21.27 2.09 -12.95
N ILE A 11 -21.45 3.41 -12.88
CA ILE A 11 -20.36 4.36 -12.62
C ILE A 11 -19.78 4.17 -11.22
N ASN A 12 -20.61 4.02 -10.19
CA ASN A 12 -20.13 3.80 -8.82
C ASN A 12 -19.33 2.51 -8.70
N SER A 13 -19.84 1.41 -9.26
CA SER A 13 -19.13 0.13 -9.27
C SER A 13 -17.79 0.23 -10.01
N ALA A 14 -17.74 0.93 -11.15
CA ALA A 14 -16.49 1.15 -11.88
C ALA A 14 -15.47 1.97 -11.07
N ILE A 15 -15.93 2.96 -10.30
CA ILE A 15 -15.09 3.79 -9.42
C ILE A 15 -14.57 2.96 -8.24
N GLU A 16 -15.40 2.13 -7.59
CA GLU A 16 -14.99 1.25 -6.49
C GLU A 16 -13.92 0.25 -6.94
N ASP A 17 -14.15 -0.39 -8.09
CA ASP A 17 -13.21 -1.31 -8.72
C ASP A 17 -11.87 -0.63 -9.04
N ALA A 18 -11.92 0.58 -9.60
CA ALA A 18 -10.72 1.35 -9.90
C ALA A 18 -9.99 1.82 -8.64
N SER A 19 -10.74 2.17 -7.59
CA SER A 19 -10.19 2.56 -6.30
C SER A 19 -9.46 1.40 -5.64
N ALA A 20 -10.04 0.20 -5.62
CA ALA A 20 -9.39 -1.00 -5.10
C ALA A 20 -8.08 -1.30 -5.83
N ARG A 21 -8.08 -1.26 -7.17
CA ARG A 21 -6.84 -1.42 -7.97
C ARG A 21 -5.80 -0.35 -7.66
N GLY A 22 -6.22 0.91 -7.54
CA GLY A 22 -5.33 2.02 -7.21
C GLY A 22 -4.67 1.86 -5.84
N LEU A 23 -5.45 1.43 -4.84
CA LEU A 23 -4.96 1.14 -3.49
C LEU A 23 -3.96 -0.01 -3.48
N ASN A 24 -4.24 -1.10 -4.20
CA ASN A 24 -3.34 -2.25 -4.27
C ASN A 24 -2.01 -1.89 -4.94
N ASN A 25 -2.06 -1.14 -6.04
CA ASN A 25 -0.86 -0.64 -6.71
C ASN A 25 -0.05 0.31 -5.82
N ALA A 26 -0.72 1.18 -5.05
CA ALA A 26 -0.06 2.07 -4.11
C ALA A 26 0.59 1.29 -2.95
N ALA A 27 -0.08 0.25 -2.43
CA ALA A 27 0.44 -0.62 -1.38
C ALA A 27 1.65 -1.44 -1.87
N GLU A 28 1.64 -1.93 -3.12
CA GLU A 28 2.83 -2.58 -3.71
C GLU A 28 3.99 -1.60 -3.89
N HIS A 29 3.71 -0.36 -4.28
CA HIS A 29 4.75 0.67 -4.35
C HIS A 29 5.36 0.98 -2.98
N LEU A 30 4.53 1.07 -1.93
CA LEU A 30 4.99 1.20 -0.55
C LEU A 30 5.85 -0.01 -0.16
N ARG A 31 5.37 -1.24 -0.37
CA ARG A 31 6.11 -2.47 -0.06
C ARG A 31 7.47 -2.47 -0.76
N ALA A 32 7.51 -2.21 -2.06
CA ALA A 32 8.74 -2.16 -2.84
C ALA A 32 9.74 -1.12 -2.29
N THR A 33 9.26 0.03 -1.83
CA THR A 33 10.10 1.07 -1.21
C THR A 33 10.56 0.69 0.20
N THR A 34 9.72 -0.02 0.97
CA THR A 34 10.02 -0.43 2.35
C THR A 34 10.97 -1.62 2.44
N VAL A 35 10.93 -2.57 1.49
CA VAL A 35 11.82 -3.75 1.48
C VAL A 35 13.30 -3.39 1.67
N PRO A 36 13.91 -2.44 0.93
CA PRO A 36 15.32 -2.07 1.14
C PRO A 36 15.58 -1.33 2.46
N LEU A 37 14.57 -0.66 3.04
CA LEU A 37 14.70 0.01 4.34
C LEU A 37 14.65 -0.96 5.51
N THR A 38 14.09 -2.14 5.30
CA THR A 38 13.88 -3.16 6.32
C THR A 38 15.22 -3.83 6.68
N PRO A 39 15.52 -4.12 7.96
CA PRO A 39 16.79 -4.75 8.34
C PRO A 39 17.13 -6.04 7.57
N LEU A 40 18.37 -6.15 7.05
CA LEU A 40 18.79 -7.27 6.17
C LEU A 40 19.18 -8.55 6.91
N ASP A 41 19.52 -8.53 8.20
CA ASP A 41 20.15 -9.62 8.97
C ASP A 41 20.11 -11.04 8.33
N THR A 42 18.95 -11.71 8.33
CA THR A 42 18.74 -13.03 7.68
C THR A 42 17.88 -12.97 6.40
N SER A 43 17.59 -11.77 5.89
CA SER A 43 16.64 -11.45 4.79
C SER A 43 15.18 -11.83 5.04
N ARG A 44 14.90 -12.63 6.08
CA ARG A 44 13.55 -13.11 6.40
C ARG A 44 12.55 -11.99 6.65
N LEU A 45 12.97 -10.92 7.34
CA LEU A 45 12.08 -9.79 7.61
C LEU A 45 11.71 -9.07 6.30
N ARG A 46 12.69 -8.79 5.44
CA ARG A 46 12.47 -8.22 4.10
C ARG A 46 11.49 -9.06 3.28
N GLY A 47 11.73 -10.37 3.23
CA GLY A 47 10.89 -11.30 2.47
C GLY A 47 9.49 -11.53 3.04
N SER A 48 9.24 -11.11 4.29
CA SER A 48 7.95 -11.30 4.97
C SER A 48 6.95 -10.17 4.77
N LEU A 49 7.38 -9.05 4.16
CA LEU A 49 6.46 -7.94 3.88
C LEU A 49 5.49 -8.34 2.78
N VAL A 50 4.20 -8.26 3.09
CA VAL A 50 3.10 -8.61 2.19
C VAL A 50 2.10 -7.47 2.09
N VAL A 51 1.44 -7.38 0.93
CA VAL A 51 0.27 -6.52 0.75
C VAL A 51 -0.99 -7.32 1.12
N ASN A 52 -1.80 -6.76 2.01
CA ASN A 52 -3.19 -7.17 2.15
C ASN A 52 -4.01 -6.25 1.25
N GLU A 53 -4.64 -6.83 0.24
CA GLU A 53 -5.32 -6.11 -0.83
C GLU A 53 -6.66 -5.51 -0.38
N ALA A 54 -6.95 -4.33 -0.92
CA ALA A 54 -8.29 -3.75 -0.94
C ALA A 54 -9.19 -4.52 -1.92
N THR A 55 -10.49 -4.48 -1.62
CA THR A 55 -11.56 -4.99 -2.49
C THR A 55 -12.54 -3.85 -2.80
N PRO A 56 -13.40 -3.97 -3.84
CA PRO A 56 -14.42 -2.96 -4.11
C PRO A 56 -15.34 -2.69 -2.90
N ASN A 57 -15.57 -3.70 -2.06
CA ASN A 57 -16.40 -3.60 -0.84
C ASN A 57 -15.61 -3.17 0.41
N SER A 58 -14.28 -3.08 0.33
CA SER A 58 -13.39 -2.69 1.42
C SER A 58 -12.16 -1.99 0.86
N LEU A 59 -12.26 -0.66 0.74
CA LEU A 59 -11.24 0.19 0.14
C LEU A 59 -10.08 0.49 1.10
N VAL A 60 -9.47 -0.57 1.64
CA VAL A 60 -8.31 -0.49 2.53
C VAL A 60 -7.29 -1.52 2.08
N ALA A 61 -6.10 -1.05 1.69
CA ALA A 61 -4.94 -1.90 1.47
C ALA A 61 -3.89 -1.61 2.56
N SER A 62 -3.11 -2.61 2.95
CA SER A 62 -2.05 -2.45 3.96
C SER A 62 -0.80 -3.24 3.60
N VAL A 63 0.35 -2.77 4.08
CA VAL A 63 1.61 -3.52 4.04
C VAL A 63 1.91 -3.99 5.45
N SER A 64 2.15 -5.28 5.63
CA SER A 64 2.36 -5.87 6.96
C SER A 64 3.32 -7.05 6.93
N THR A 65 3.71 -7.50 8.12
CA THR A 65 4.43 -8.74 8.36
C THR A 65 3.87 -9.38 9.63
N ASN A 66 3.84 -10.70 9.67
CA ASN A 66 3.38 -11.48 10.83
C ASN A 66 4.54 -11.97 11.72
N LEU A 67 5.78 -11.55 11.44
CA LEU A 67 6.93 -12.01 12.19
C LEU A 67 6.95 -11.38 13.60
N PRO A 68 6.98 -12.19 14.69
CA PRO A 68 6.84 -11.66 16.05
C PRO A 68 7.89 -10.62 16.45
N TYR A 69 9.12 -10.76 15.92
CA TYR A 69 10.23 -9.84 16.21
C TYR A 69 10.22 -8.58 15.33
N ALA A 70 9.37 -8.51 14.29
CA ALA A 70 9.32 -7.37 13.37
C ALA A 70 9.01 -6.07 14.10
N VAL A 71 8.09 -6.10 15.08
CA VAL A 71 7.71 -4.94 15.90
C VAL A 71 8.93 -4.42 16.67
N ARG A 72 9.72 -5.31 17.30
CA ARG A 72 10.91 -4.87 18.03
C ARG A 72 11.94 -4.26 17.10
N GLN A 73 12.20 -4.87 15.94
CA GLN A 73 13.12 -4.33 14.93
C GLN A 73 12.64 -2.98 14.37
N HIS A 74 11.34 -2.75 14.36
CA HIS A 74 10.72 -1.54 13.83
C HIS A 74 10.71 -0.39 14.84
N GLU A 75 10.51 -0.69 16.12
CA GLU A 75 10.31 0.31 17.18
C GLU A 75 11.60 0.62 17.96
N GLU A 76 12.56 -0.30 18.02
CA GLU A 76 13.78 -0.13 18.81
C GLU A 76 14.80 0.77 18.13
N LEU A 77 14.78 2.06 18.46
CA LEU A 77 15.70 3.05 17.91
C LEU A 77 17.15 2.87 18.38
N GLY A 78 17.40 2.10 19.44
CA GLY A 78 18.77 1.80 19.91
C GLY A 78 19.48 0.71 19.10
N TYR A 79 18.78 -0.01 18.21
CA TYR A 79 19.40 -1.03 17.37
C TYR A 79 20.17 -0.41 16.22
N HIS A 80 21.43 -0.82 16.10
CA HIS A 80 22.32 -0.39 15.03
C HIS A 80 22.32 -1.45 13.94
N HIS A 81 21.51 -1.25 12.92
CA HIS A 81 21.48 -2.11 11.74
C HIS A 81 22.65 -1.78 10.81
N ARG A 82 23.37 -2.79 10.34
CA ARG A 82 24.38 -2.60 9.28
C ARG A 82 23.73 -2.21 7.95
N ASP A 83 22.54 -2.73 7.67
CA ASP A 83 21.73 -2.45 6.49
C ASP A 83 20.26 -2.45 6.91
N GLY A 84 19.52 -1.43 6.45
CA GLY A 84 18.17 -1.09 6.88
C GLY A 84 18.16 -0.18 8.11
N GLN A 85 16.97 0.01 8.66
CA GLN A 85 16.71 0.95 9.75
C GLN A 85 15.49 0.53 10.56
N ALA A 86 15.36 1.04 11.78
CA ALA A 86 14.08 1.09 12.48
C ALA A 86 13.09 1.99 11.72
N LYS A 87 11.80 1.92 12.05
CA LYS A 87 10.75 2.73 11.41
C LYS A 87 10.71 2.62 9.89
N TYR A 88 10.98 1.42 9.36
CA TYR A 88 11.09 1.17 7.93
C TYR A 88 9.73 1.33 7.21
N LEU A 89 8.62 0.94 7.85
CA LEU A 89 7.27 1.16 7.32
C LEU A 89 6.86 2.64 7.33
N GLU A 90 7.05 3.39 8.42
CA GLU A 90 6.70 4.82 8.43
C GLU A 90 7.61 5.62 7.49
N THR A 91 8.89 5.30 7.44
CA THR A 91 9.81 5.97 6.51
C THR A 91 9.40 5.71 5.06
N GLY A 92 9.12 4.45 4.71
CA GLY A 92 8.61 4.11 3.38
C GLY A 92 7.29 4.83 3.05
N ALA A 93 6.35 4.88 4.00
CA ALA A 93 5.07 5.56 3.84
C ALA A 93 5.24 7.08 3.66
N ASN A 94 6.13 7.70 4.43
CA ASN A 94 6.43 9.12 4.32
C ASN A 94 7.10 9.46 2.99
N MET A 95 8.08 8.66 2.54
CA MET A 95 8.76 8.85 1.26
C MET A 95 7.80 8.73 0.06
N THR A 96 6.83 7.81 0.14
CA THR A 96 5.96 7.48 -0.99
C THR A 96 4.60 8.16 -0.94
N ARG A 97 4.28 8.93 0.10
CA ARG A 97 2.95 9.52 0.33
C ARG A 97 2.36 10.20 -0.89
N THR A 98 3.14 11.06 -1.54
CA THR A 98 2.71 11.80 -2.74
C THR A 98 2.50 10.86 -3.94
N VAL A 99 3.42 9.91 -4.15
CA VAL A 99 3.36 8.96 -5.27
C VAL A 99 2.18 8.01 -5.12
N MET A 100 1.94 7.48 -3.92
CA MET A 100 0.76 6.66 -3.64
C MET A 100 -0.54 7.40 -3.95
N GLY A 101 -0.65 8.67 -3.55
CA GLY A 101 -1.81 9.51 -3.88
C GLY A 101 -1.99 9.70 -5.40
N GLN A 102 -0.90 9.84 -6.15
CA GLN A 102 -0.93 9.93 -7.61
C GLN A 102 -1.39 8.62 -8.25
N ILE A 103 -0.86 7.47 -7.80
CA ILE A 103 -1.25 6.14 -8.28
C ILE A 103 -2.76 5.93 -8.11
N ILE A 104 -3.30 6.23 -6.93
CA ILE A 104 -4.73 6.09 -6.63
C ILE A 104 -5.57 7.03 -7.51
N ARG A 105 -5.16 8.30 -7.61
CA ARG A 105 -5.85 9.30 -8.46
C ARG A 105 -5.88 8.88 -9.92
N ASP A 106 -4.76 8.38 -10.44
CA ASP A 106 -4.65 8.04 -11.86
C ASP A 106 -5.41 6.74 -12.19
N ALA A 107 -5.60 5.85 -11.22
CA ALA A 107 -6.49 4.69 -11.34
C ALA A 107 -7.97 5.12 -11.46
N THR A 108 -8.44 6.01 -10.58
CA THR A 108 -9.86 6.46 -10.56
C THR A 108 -10.20 7.36 -11.75
N LYS A 109 -9.26 8.17 -12.23
CA LYS A 109 -9.43 8.98 -13.45
C LYS A 109 -9.70 8.18 -14.71
N LYS A 110 -9.32 6.90 -14.77
CA LYS A 110 -9.57 6.01 -15.92
C LYS A 110 -10.96 5.37 -15.89
N ALA A 111 -11.68 5.47 -14.79
CA ALA A 111 -13.01 4.87 -14.62
C ALA A 111 -14.18 5.83 -14.88
N ARG A 112 -13.89 7.13 -15.02
CA ARG A 112 -14.83 8.15 -15.50
C ARG A 112 -14.70 8.29 -17.01
#